data_AF-A0A821NKW3-F1
#
_entry.id   AF-A0A821NKW3-F1
#
_cell.length_a   1.000
_cell.length_b   1.000
_cell.length_c   1.000
_cell.angle_alpha   90.00
_cell.angle_beta   90.00
_cell.angle_gamma   90.00
#
_symmetry.space_group_name_H-M   'P 1'
#
loop_
_entity.id
_entity.type
_entity.pdbx_description
1 polymer ?
#
loop_
_entity_poly.entity_id
_entity_poly.type
_entity_poly.pdbx_seq_one_letter_code
_entity_poly.pdbx_strand_id
1 'polypeptide(L)'
;MGGIKWVELLQWLQRPPPEQDRARQIFLLTDGEISNDIEVLHLCRSISTSTRIFSFDLGDSPSRSLVKGVARTANNHFIFIPPKSSVDVYVGEQLKKALQSCIANIQVKWNL
;
A
#
# COMPACT_ATOMS: atom_id res chain seq x y z
N MET A 1 5.48 13.59 21.01
CA MET A 1 5.73 13.32 19.59
C MET A 1 5.36 11.87 19.31
N GLY A 2 4.19 11.63 18.72
CA GLY A 2 3.76 10.29 18.32
C GLY A 2 4.23 10.01 16.91
N GLY A 3 5.31 9.25 16.75
CA GLY A 3 5.76 8.79 15.44
C GLY A 3 4.81 7.75 14.87
N ILE A 4 4.74 7.66 13.54
CA ILE A 4 3.87 6.68 12.88
C ILE A 4 4.50 5.29 13.00
N LYS A 5 3.79 4.37 13.64
CA LYS A 5 4.29 3.03 13.95
C LYS A 5 3.94 1.99 12.88
N TRP A 6 4.40 2.21 11.65
CA TRP A 6 4.08 1.34 10.51
C TRP A 6 4.53 -0.11 10.69
N VAL A 7 5.71 -0.31 11.29
CA VAL A 7 6.25 -1.64 11.55
C VAL A 7 5.29 -2.44 12.45
N GLU A 8 4.88 -1.86 13.58
CA GLU A 8 3.93 -2.50 14.51
C GLU A 8 2.58 -2.77 13.84
N LEU A 9 2.07 -1.83 13.03
CA LEU A 9 0.83 -1.99 12.26
C LEU A 9 0.91 -3.14 11.26
N LEU A 10 1.97 -3.19 10.45
CA LEU A 10 2.15 -4.23 9.43
C LEU A 10 2.38 -5.62 10.06
N GLN A 11 3.11 -5.69 11.17
CA GLN A 11 3.24 -6.92 11.96
C GLN A 11 1.90 -7.36 12.56
N TRP A 12 1.07 -6.42 13.03
CA TRP A 12 -0.27 -6.74 13.51
C TRP A 12 -1.16 -7.26 12.39
N LEU A 13 -1.09 -6.67 11.20
CA LEU A 13 -1.84 -7.12 10.01
C LEU A 13 -1.43 -8.53 9.57
N GLN A 14 -0.19 -8.96 9.78
CA GLN A 14 0.24 -10.32 9.46
C GLN A 14 -0.43 -11.40 10.33
N ARG A 15 -0.90 -11.06 11.54
CA ARG A 15 -1.41 -12.05 12.51
C ARG A 15 -2.69 -12.74 12.03
N PRO A 16 -3.78 -12.01 11.69
CA PRO A 16 -4.91 -12.66 11.06
C PRO A 16 -4.59 -12.91 9.58
N PRO A 17 -4.66 -14.15 9.07
CA PRO A 17 -4.65 -14.36 7.63
C PRO A 17 -5.89 -13.72 6.99
N PRO A 18 -5.85 -13.32 5.71
CA PRO A 18 -7.06 -13.02 4.95
C PRO A 18 -8.00 -14.23 4.91
N GLU A 19 -9.29 -13.98 4.72
CA GLU A 19 -10.26 -15.05 4.47
C GLU A 19 -9.85 -15.87 3.25
N GLN A 20 -10.18 -17.16 3.26
CA GLN A 20 -9.88 -18.04 2.13
C GLN A 20 -10.46 -17.47 0.83
N ASP A 21 -9.67 -17.56 -0.24
CA ASP A 21 -10.02 -17.06 -1.58
C ASP A 21 -10.32 -15.55 -1.67
N ARG A 22 -9.90 -14.77 -0.65
CA ARG A 22 -10.05 -13.31 -0.63
C ARG A 22 -8.71 -12.62 -0.41
N ALA A 23 -8.43 -11.63 -1.24
CA ALA A 23 -7.34 -10.71 -0.96
C ALA A 23 -7.80 -9.65 0.04
N ARG A 24 -7.00 -9.43 1.10
CA ARG A 24 -7.19 -8.29 1.98
C ARG A 24 -6.86 -7.01 1.23
N GLN A 25 -7.65 -5.96 1.42
CA GLN A 25 -7.41 -4.64 0.83
C GLN A 25 -7.14 -3.62 1.93
N ILE A 26 -6.06 -2.87 1.80
CA ILE A 26 -5.64 -1.85 2.76
C ILE A 26 -5.55 -0.53 2.02
N PHE A 27 -6.29 0.47 2.49
CA PHE A 27 -6.14 1.86 2.07
C PHE A 27 -5.34 2.59 3.13
N LEU A 28 -4.23 3.18 2.72
CA LEU A 28 -3.19 3.66 3.62
C LEU A 28 -2.96 5.13 3.37
N LEU A 29 -3.33 5.96 4.33
CA LEU A 29 -3.24 7.41 4.23
C LEU A 29 -2.08 7.88 5.10
N THR A 30 -1.17 8.66 4.53
CA THR A 30 -0.04 9.26 5.25
C THR A 30 0.14 10.71 4.81
N ASP A 31 0.61 11.56 5.70
CA ASP A 31 0.94 12.97 5.48
C ASP A 31 2.42 13.28 5.77
N GLY A 32 3.23 12.24 5.98
CA GLY A 32 4.61 12.38 6.41
C GLY A 32 5.51 11.19 6.11
N GLU A 33 6.78 11.38 6.48
CA GLU A 33 7.86 10.41 6.28
C GLU A 33 7.93 9.37 7.40
N ILE A 34 8.56 8.23 7.10
CA ILE A 34 8.89 7.20 8.08
C ILE A 34 10.40 7.09 8.17
N SER A 35 10.92 6.96 9.39
CA SER A 35 12.36 6.85 9.67
C SER A 35 12.98 5.50 9.30
N ASN A 36 12.17 4.45 9.16
CA ASN A 36 12.61 3.08 8.88
C ASN A 36 11.86 2.50 7.66
N ASP A 37 12.05 3.14 6.51
CA ASP A 37 11.41 2.80 5.24
C ASP A 37 11.79 1.39 4.75
N ILE A 38 13.06 0.97 4.89
CA ILE A 38 13.52 -0.36 4.48
C ILE A 38 12.72 -1.48 5.14
N GLU A 39 12.57 -1.45 6.47
CA GLU A 39 11.82 -2.48 7.20
C GLU A 39 10.34 -2.49 6.79
N VAL A 40 9.74 -1.32 6.66
CA VAL A 40 8.35 -1.17 6.18
C VAL A 40 8.17 -1.78 4.80
N LEU A 41 9.10 -1.51 3.87
CA LEU A 41 9.06 -2.05 2.51
C LEU A 41 9.21 -3.57 2.49
N HIS A 42 10.05 -4.15 3.34
CA HIS A 42 10.18 -5.59 3.50
C HIS A 42 8.88 -6.23 4.03
N LEU A 43 8.27 -5.62 5.05
CA LEU A 43 7.00 -6.08 5.60
C LEU A 43 5.87 -6.00 4.57
N CYS A 44 5.75 -4.90 3.82
CA CYS A 44 4.80 -4.78 2.72
C CYS A 44 4.99 -5.87 1.66
N ARG A 45 6.24 -6.18 1.29
CA ARG A 45 6.54 -7.24 0.33
C ARG A 45 6.11 -8.61 0.84
N SER A 46 6.33 -8.90 2.12
CA SER A 46 6.01 -10.20 2.74
C SER A 46 4.52 -10.56 2.71
N ILE A 47 3.64 -9.54 2.69
CA ILE A 47 2.18 -9.74 2.66
C ILE A 47 1.56 -9.54 1.27
N SER A 48 2.36 -9.19 0.26
CA SER A 48 1.88 -8.76 -1.07
C SER A 48 1.13 -9.84 -1.86
N THR A 49 1.31 -11.12 -1.53
CA THR A 49 0.64 -12.25 -2.20
C THR A 49 -0.83 -12.39 -1.81
N SER A 50 -1.22 -11.93 -0.63
CA SER A 50 -2.57 -12.08 -0.08
C SER A 50 -3.21 -10.74 0.32
N THR A 51 -2.43 -9.66 0.29
CA THR A 51 -2.86 -8.31 0.69
C THR A 51 -2.48 -7.29 -0.38
N ARG A 52 -3.45 -6.48 -0.78
CA ARG A 52 -3.26 -5.32 -1.66
C ARG A 52 -3.21 -4.04 -0.84
N ILE A 53 -2.24 -3.18 -1.11
CA ILE A 53 -2.04 -1.92 -0.40
C ILE A 53 -2.16 -0.76 -1.37
N PHE A 54 -3.14 0.11 -1.15
CA PHE A 54 -3.35 1.35 -1.91
C PHE A 54 -2.97 2.53 -1.02
N SER A 55 -1.88 3.20 -1.36
CA SER A 55 -1.37 4.32 -0.55
C SER A 55 -1.82 5.68 -1.10
N PHE A 56 -2.07 6.59 -0.17
CA PHE A 56 -2.30 8.01 -0.40
C PHE A 56 -1.27 8.79 0.40
N ASP A 57 -0.62 9.74 -0.27
CA ASP A 57 0.27 10.70 0.35
C ASP A 57 -0.41 12.07 0.31
N LEU A 58 -0.60 12.69 1.48
CA LEU A 58 -1.39 13.91 1.66
C LEU A 58 -0.49 15.12 1.90
N GLY A 59 -0.87 16.26 1.34
CA GLY A 59 -0.32 17.56 1.75
C GLY A 59 0.89 18.03 0.94
N ASP A 60 1.61 19.02 1.46
CA ASP A 60 2.61 19.79 0.68
C ASP A 60 3.99 19.13 0.59
N SER A 61 4.28 18.15 1.47
CA SER A 61 5.59 17.51 1.57
C SER A 61 5.48 15.98 1.54
N PRO A 62 5.02 15.39 0.43
CA PRO A 62 4.86 13.95 0.32
C PRO A 62 6.19 13.21 0.39
N SER A 63 6.21 12.10 1.14
CA SER A 63 7.32 11.15 1.14
C SER A 63 7.29 10.29 -0.12
N ARG A 64 7.69 10.89 -1.24
CA ARG A 64 7.65 10.25 -2.57
C ARG A 64 8.39 8.92 -2.62
N SER A 65 9.49 8.77 -1.87
CA SER A 65 10.26 7.51 -1.80
C SER A 65 9.45 6.40 -1.15
N LEU A 66 8.81 6.68 -0.02
CA LEU A 66 8.05 5.72 0.76
C LEU A 66 6.82 5.21 0.01
N VAL A 67 5.91 6.09 -0.39
CA VAL A 67 4.65 5.64 -1.03
C VAL A 67 4.88 4.97 -2.37
N LYS A 68 5.90 5.40 -3.14
CA LYS A 68 6.35 4.71 -4.35
C LYS A 68 6.97 3.35 -4.02
N GLY A 69 7.76 3.28 -2.96
CA GLY A 69 8.34 2.04 -2.47
C GLY A 69 7.25 1.03 -2.14
N VAL A 70 6.25 1.43 -1.34
CA VAL A 70 5.12 0.59 -0.95
C VAL A 70 4.35 0.09 -2.17
N ALA A 71 4.01 0.99 -3.11
CA ALA A 71 3.34 0.60 -4.34
C ALA A 71 4.15 -0.42 -5.15
N ARG A 72 5.48 -0.25 -5.25
CA ARG A 72 6.37 -1.17 -5.95
C ARG A 72 6.52 -2.51 -5.25
N THR A 73 6.65 -2.53 -3.92
CA THR A 73 6.87 -3.77 -3.16
C THR A 73 5.61 -4.57 -2.96
N ALA A 74 4.46 -3.91 -2.87
CA ALA A 74 3.15 -4.53 -2.77
C ALA A 74 2.50 -4.81 -4.13
N ASN A 75 3.15 -4.51 -5.28
CA ASN A 75 2.57 -4.60 -6.62
C ASN A 75 1.21 -3.86 -6.78
N ASN A 76 1.09 -2.67 -6.19
CA ASN A 76 -0.14 -1.88 -6.20
C ASN A 76 0.13 -0.41 -6.56
N HIS A 77 -0.87 0.44 -6.38
CA HIS A 77 -0.86 1.83 -6.83
C HIS A 77 -0.78 2.81 -5.66
N PHE A 78 -0.08 3.92 -5.85
CA PHE A 78 -0.05 5.05 -4.92
C PHE A 78 -0.65 6.28 -5.59
N ILE A 79 -1.23 7.17 -4.80
CA ILE A 79 -1.72 8.48 -5.25
C ILE A 79 -1.16 9.57 -4.33
N PHE A 80 -0.75 10.69 -4.92
CA PHE A 80 -0.51 11.92 -4.19
C PHE A 80 -1.76 12.79 -4.24
N ILE A 81 -2.22 13.26 -3.08
CA ILE A 81 -3.35 14.18 -2.94
C ILE A 81 -2.79 15.55 -2.49
N PRO A 82 -2.69 16.52 -3.41
CA PRO A 82 -2.26 17.87 -3.06
C PRO A 82 -3.27 18.53 -2.09
N PRO A 83 -2.82 19.45 -1.22
CA PRO A 83 -3.74 20.16 -0.34
C PRO A 83 -4.78 20.95 -1.11
N LYS A 84 -5.96 21.12 -0.50
CA LYS A 84 -7.15 21.77 -1.11
C LYS A 84 -7.70 21.07 -2.36
N SER A 85 -7.25 19.86 -2.66
CA SER A 85 -7.81 19.06 -3.74
C SER A 85 -9.05 18.30 -3.30
N SER A 86 -9.86 17.91 -4.28
CA SER A 86 -11.05 17.08 -4.07
C SER A 86 -10.63 15.64 -3.76
N VAL A 87 -10.60 15.28 -2.47
CA VAL A 87 -10.13 13.97 -1.98
C VAL A 87 -10.96 12.80 -2.55
N ASP A 88 -12.25 13.03 -2.75
CA ASP A 88 -13.21 12.09 -3.32
C ASP A 88 -12.80 11.57 -4.70
N VAL A 89 -12.23 12.43 -5.56
CA VAL A 89 -11.76 12.04 -6.90
C VAL A 89 -10.66 10.97 -6.79
N TYR A 90 -9.68 11.21 -5.92
CA TYR A 90 -8.53 10.33 -5.72
C TYR A 90 -8.91 9.03 -5.00
N VAL A 91 -9.79 9.13 -4.01
CA VAL A 91 -10.36 7.97 -3.32
C VAL A 91 -11.15 7.11 -4.31
N GLY A 92 -11.97 7.72 -5.16
CA GLY A 92 -12.71 7.03 -6.21
C GLY A 92 -11.80 6.28 -7.18
N GLU A 93 -10.67 6.87 -7.57
CA GLU A 93 -9.69 6.22 -8.44
C GLU A 93 -9.10 4.95 -7.80
N GLN A 94 -8.62 5.03 -6.55
CA GLN A 94 -8.07 3.86 -5.85
C GLN A 94 -9.15 2.81 -5.58
N LEU A 95 -10.36 3.22 -5.19
CA LEU A 95 -11.49 2.30 -5.00
C LEU A 95 -11.83 1.54 -6.29
N LYS A 96 -11.80 2.23 -7.44
CA LYS A 96 -12.03 1.56 -8.73
C LYS A 96 -10.99 0.48 -9.04
N LYS A 97 -9.73 0.69 -8.64
CA LYS A 97 -8.64 -0.32 -8.77
C LYS A 97 -8.81 -1.45 -7.75
N ALA A 98 -9.18 -1.12 -6.52
CA ALA A 98 -9.45 -2.05 -5.44
C ALA A 98 -10.58 -3.04 -5.77
N LEU A 99 -11.64 -2.55 -6.40
CA LEU A 99 -12.79 -3.38 -6.81
C LEU A 99 -12.48 -4.32 -7.98
N GLN A 100 -11.36 -4.15 -8.70
CA GLN A 100 -10.95 -5.11 -9.73
C GLN A 100 -10.58 -6.45 -9.08
N SER A 101 -11.04 -7.54 -9.69
CA SER A 101 -10.63 -8.89 -9.32
C SER A 101 -9.11 -9.01 -9.33
N CYS A 102 -8.55 -9.67 -8.32
CA CYS A 102 -7.11 -9.90 -8.23
C CYS A 102 -6.77 -11.37 -8.43
N ILE A 103 -5.75 -11.62 -9.24
CA ILE A 103 -5.11 -12.94 -9.35
C ILE A 103 -3.77 -12.83 -8.63
N ALA A 104 -3.57 -13.66 -7.62
CA ALA A 104 -2.31 -13.73 -6.88
C ALA A 104 -1.36 -14.76 -7.50
N ASN A 105 -0.07 -14.66 -7.17
CA ASN A 105 0.96 -15.65 -7.54
C ASN A 105 1.10 -15.91 -9.06
N ILE A 106 0.96 -14.85 -9.88
CA ILE A 106 1.20 -14.94 -11.33
C ILE A 106 2.69 -15.18 -11.57
N GLN A 107 3.01 -16.20 -12.36
CA GLN A 107 4.38 -16.52 -12.79
C GLN A 107 4.45 -16.49 -14.31
N VAL A 108 5.39 -15.72 -14.85
CA VAL A 108 5.68 -15.70 -16.29
C VAL A 108 6.89 -16.61 -16.52
N LYS A 109 6.69 -17.69 -17.28
CA LYS A 109 7.76 -18.59 -17.70
C LYS A 109 8.13 -18.26 -19.15
N TRP A 110 9.34 -17.77 -19.35
CA TRP A 110 9.89 -17.56 -20.68
C TRP A 110 10.66 -18.80 -21.09
N ASN A 111 10.34 -19.38 -22.24
CA ASN A 111 11.18 -20.37 -22.89
C ASN A 111 12.06 -19.61 -23.89
N LEU A 112 13.35 -19.51 -23.58
CA LEU A 112 14.38 -18.99 -24.48
C LEU A 112 14.74 -20.06 -25.53
#